data_AF-A0A091F127-F1
#
_entry.id   AF-A0A091F127-F1
#
_cell.length_a   1.000
_cell.length_b   1.000
_cell.length_c   1.000
_cell.angle_alpha   90.00
_cell.angle_beta   90.00
_cell.angle_gamma   90.00
#
_symmetry.space_group_name_H-M   'P 1'
#
loop_
_entity.id
_entity.type
_entity.pdbx_description
1 polymer ?
#
loop_
_entity_poly.entity_id
_entity_poly.type
_entity_poly.pdbx_seq_one_letter_code
_entity_poly.pdbx_strand_id
1 'polypeptide(L)'
;AFTLPARNREGPASQYEWTVLPQGMKNSPTLCQMYVDAALKPVRVQWPKDIIYHYMDDILIAQPDPITPQQELLLTNQLNRYGLIVAPEKVQRTPVWKYLGWNITEAQIRPQKVTIQTNLKTLKDAQKLLGDLQWLRPVVGISNEDLEVLRPLLKGTDPSSPVQPTPEQVDTIQRIS
;
A
#
# COMPACT_ATOMS: atom_id res chain seq x y z
N ALA A 1 20.61 13.19 -9.28
CA ALA A 1 21.20 14.08 -8.27
C ALA A 1 20.12 14.96 -7.65
N PHE A 2 20.31 15.42 -6.41
CA PHE A 2 19.46 16.43 -5.75
C PHE A 2 20.33 17.41 -4.95
N THR A 3 19.78 18.58 -4.63
CA THR A 3 20.50 19.68 -3.98
C THR A 3 19.86 20.00 -2.64
N LEU A 4 20.66 20.02 -1.57
CA LEU A 4 20.22 20.48 -0.26
C LEU A 4 20.62 21.94 -0.05
N PRO A 5 19.65 22.85 0.19
CA PRO A 5 19.97 24.26 0.42
C PRO A 5 20.69 24.45 1.76
N ALA A 6 21.66 25.35 1.79
CA ALA A 6 22.30 25.76 3.04
C ALA A 6 21.33 26.56 3.92
N ARG A 7 21.47 26.43 5.25
CA ARG A 7 20.70 27.25 6.20
C ARG A 7 20.91 28.73 5.88
N ASN A 8 19.80 29.48 5.75
CA ASN A 8 19.79 30.91 5.42
C ASN A 8 20.63 31.31 4.19
N ARG A 9 20.95 30.39 3.27
CA ARG A 9 21.87 30.63 2.14
C ARG A 9 23.27 31.10 2.57
N GLU A 10 23.72 30.72 3.78
CA GLU A 10 25.02 31.11 4.33
C GLU A 10 26.21 30.52 3.54
N GLY A 11 25.97 29.58 2.63
CA GLY A 11 26.99 29.00 1.75
C GLY A 11 26.39 28.32 0.52
N PRO A 12 27.24 27.75 -0.36
CA PRO A 12 26.78 27.02 -1.54
C PRO A 12 25.99 25.77 -1.14
N ALA A 13 24.99 25.43 -1.95
CA ALA A 13 24.16 24.27 -1.71
C ALA A 13 24.90 22.97 -2.03
N SER A 14 24.75 21.94 -1.19
CA SER A 14 25.40 20.65 -1.38
C SER A 14 24.63 19.78 -2.36
N GLN A 15 25.33 19.17 -3.32
CA GLN A 15 24.75 18.27 -4.31
C GLN A 15 25.04 16.80 -3.95
N TYR A 16 24.01 15.96 -4.06
CA TYR A 16 24.07 14.53 -3.74
C TYR A 16 23.54 13.70 -4.91
N GLU A 17 23.99 12.46 -5.01
CA GLU A 17 23.49 11.47 -5.94
C GLU A 17 22.84 10.30 -5.21
N TRP A 18 21.80 9.74 -5.83
CA TRP A 18 21.12 8.57 -5.29
C TRP A 18 21.96 7.33 -5.61
N THR A 19 22.47 6.66 -4.58
CA THR A 19 23.18 5.38 -4.70
C THR A 19 22.26 4.18 -4.57
N VAL A 20 21.02 4.41 -4.10
CA VAL A 20 19.96 3.43 -3.93
C VAL A 20 18.67 3.94 -4.58
N LEU A 21 17.71 3.05 -4.81
CA LEU A 21 16.39 3.37 -5.36
C LEU A 21 15.71 4.48 -4.56
N PRO A 22 15.52 5.68 -5.13
CA PRO A 22 14.90 6.78 -4.41
C PRO A 22 13.39 6.58 -4.32
N GLN A 23 12.84 6.93 -3.17
CA GLN A 23 11.40 6.95 -2.97
C GLN A 23 10.76 8.04 -3.85
N GLY A 24 9.59 7.73 -4.41
CA GLY A 24 8.84 8.67 -5.25
C GLY A 24 9.26 8.74 -6.72
N MET A 25 10.32 8.05 -7.15
CA MET A 25 10.60 7.88 -8.57
C MET A 25 9.60 6.90 -9.21
N LYS A 26 9.02 7.28 -10.36
CA LYS A 26 7.97 6.52 -11.06
C LYS A 26 8.33 5.06 -11.33
N ASN A 27 9.61 4.78 -11.60
CA ASN A 27 10.08 3.43 -11.94
C ASN A 27 10.51 2.61 -10.73
N SER A 28 10.63 3.23 -9.54
CA SER A 28 11.09 2.55 -8.34
C SER A 28 10.21 1.36 -7.93
N PRO A 29 8.87 1.42 -8.00
CA PRO A 29 8.02 0.26 -7.68
C PRO A 29 8.29 -0.93 -8.59
N THR A 30 8.41 -0.72 -9.90
CA THR A 30 8.68 -1.79 -10.87
C THR A 30 10.04 -2.43 -10.63
N LEU A 31 11.07 -1.62 -10.39
CA LEU A 31 12.41 -2.12 -10.10
C LEU A 31 12.46 -2.92 -8.79
N CYS A 32 11.79 -2.43 -7.73
CA CYS A 32 11.66 -3.15 -6.47
C CYS A 32 10.96 -4.50 -6.68
N GLN A 33 9.82 -4.50 -7.38
CA GLN A 33 9.06 -5.71 -7.68
C GLN A 33 9.92 -6.75 -8.40
N MET A 34 10.62 -6.35 -9.48
CA MET A 34 11.47 -7.26 -10.25
C MET A 34 12.65 -7.80 -9.43
N TYR A 35 13.22 -6.97 -8.55
CA TYR A 35 14.35 -7.36 -7.72
C TYR A 35 13.95 -8.40 -6.66
N VAL A 36 12.83 -8.17 -5.96
CA VAL A 36 12.28 -9.13 -5.00
C VAL A 36 11.81 -10.40 -5.69
N ASP A 37 11.23 -10.30 -6.90
CA ASP A 37 10.86 -11.46 -7.71
C ASP A 37 12.06 -12.36 -8.02
N ALA A 38 13.18 -11.75 -8.43
CA ALA A 38 14.43 -12.47 -8.70
C ALA A 38 14.98 -13.16 -7.43
N ALA A 39 14.91 -12.49 -6.28
CA ALA A 39 15.35 -13.05 -5.00
C ALA A 39 14.47 -14.24 -4.54
N LEU A 40 13.18 -14.22 -4.85
CA LEU A 40 12.23 -15.28 -4.49
C LEU A 40 12.23 -16.46 -5.48
N LYS A 41 12.77 -16.30 -6.69
CA LYS A 41 12.77 -17.34 -7.72
C LYS A 41 13.34 -18.69 -7.24
N PRO A 42 14.48 -18.77 -6.53
CA PRO A 42 14.99 -20.05 -6.01
C PRO A 42 14.06 -20.68 -4.96
N VAL A 43 13.41 -19.86 -4.13
CA VAL A 43 12.48 -20.33 -3.10
C VAL A 43 11.25 -20.96 -3.76
N ARG A 44 10.68 -20.31 -4.78
CA ARG A 44 9.53 -20.86 -5.53
C ARG A 44 9.83 -22.20 -6.21
N VAL A 45 11.05 -22.39 -6.70
CA VAL A 45 11.48 -23.67 -7.28
C VAL A 45 11.57 -24.76 -6.23
N GLN A 46 12.04 -24.42 -5.02
CA GLN A 46 12.16 -25.37 -3.92
C GLN A 46 10.82 -25.69 -3.25
N TRP A 47 9.88 -24.74 -3.24
CA TRP A 47 8.56 -24.87 -2.64
C TRP A 47 7.45 -24.82 -3.72
N PRO A 48 7.41 -25.79 -4.65
CA PRO A 48 6.52 -25.74 -5.81
C PRO A 48 5.03 -25.89 -5.49
N LYS A 49 4.70 -26.31 -4.27
CA LYS A 49 3.32 -26.48 -3.79
C LYS A 49 2.82 -25.28 -3.00
N ASP A 50 3.71 -24.37 -2.61
CA ASP A 50 3.39 -23.22 -1.77
C ASP A 50 2.96 -22.05 -2.65
N ILE A 51 2.02 -21.25 -2.15
CA ILE A 51 1.60 -20.03 -2.80
C ILE A 51 2.43 -18.87 -2.23
N ILE A 52 3.28 -18.28 -3.08
CA ILE A 52 4.15 -17.16 -2.69
C ILE A 52 3.77 -15.91 -3.48
N TYR A 53 2.96 -15.06 -2.86
CA TYR A 53 2.65 -13.73 -3.37
C TYR A 53 3.64 -12.70 -2.85
N HIS A 54 3.94 -11.71 -3.68
CA HIS A 54 4.73 -10.56 -3.26
C HIS A 54 4.28 -9.30 -3.98
N TYR A 55 4.36 -8.18 -3.28
CA TYR A 55 4.14 -6.86 -3.83
C TYR A 55 5.17 -5.91 -3.22
N MET A 56 6.05 -5.38 -4.06
CA MET A 56 7.25 -4.67 -3.63
C MET A 56 7.99 -5.47 -2.53
N ASP A 57 8.06 -4.95 -1.31
CA ASP A 57 8.72 -5.53 -0.14
C ASP A 57 7.82 -6.41 0.74
N ASP A 58 6.50 -6.44 0.50
CA ASP A 58 5.58 -7.34 1.20
C ASP A 58 5.57 -8.72 0.56
N ILE A 59 5.74 -9.77 1.37
CA ILE A 59 5.74 -11.17 0.92
C ILE A 59 4.70 -11.95 1.75
N LEU A 60 3.80 -12.64 1.07
CA LEU A 60 2.82 -13.54 1.66
C LEU A 60 3.10 -14.97 1.18
N ILE A 61 3.32 -15.88 2.13
CA ILE A 61 3.53 -17.30 1.86
C ILE A 61 2.38 -18.06 2.51
N ALA A 62 1.64 -18.81 1.70
CA ALA A 62 0.55 -19.67 2.14
C ALA A 62 0.86 -21.12 1.77
N GLN A 63 0.87 -21.99 2.76
CA GLN A 63 1.09 -23.42 2.60
C GLN A 63 0.20 -24.19 3.62
N PRO A 64 -0.06 -25.50 3.42
CA PRO A 64 -0.97 -26.27 4.28
C PRO A 64 -0.50 -26.40 5.73
N ASP A 65 0.81 -26.54 5.92
CA ASP A 65 1.43 -26.70 7.23
C ASP A 65 2.11 -25.39 7.69
N PRO A 66 2.27 -25.13 8.99
CA PRO A 66 3.00 -23.97 9.46
C PRO A 66 4.46 -23.96 8.95
N ILE A 67 4.97 -22.78 8.54
CA ILE A 67 6.37 -22.60 8.15
C ILE A 67 7.28 -23.09 9.28
N THR A 68 8.18 -24.01 8.96
CA THR A 68 9.17 -24.51 9.91
C THR A 68 10.34 -23.53 10.09
N PRO A 69 11.05 -23.56 11.24
CA PRO A 69 12.24 -22.74 11.44
C PRO A 69 13.32 -22.96 10.36
N GLN A 70 13.41 -24.16 9.80
CA GLN A 70 14.36 -24.48 8.73
C GLN A 70 13.97 -23.79 7.40
N GLN A 71 12.68 -23.79 7.05
CA GLN A 71 12.17 -23.05 5.89
C GLN A 71 12.35 -21.55 6.06
N GLU A 72 12.07 -21.01 7.25
CA GLU A 72 12.27 -19.58 7.56
C GLU A 72 13.74 -19.17 7.43
N LEU A 73 14.67 -19.98 7.96
CA LEU A 73 16.10 -19.75 7.83
C LEU A 73 16.55 -19.80 6.36
N LEU A 74 16.04 -20.77 5.59
CA LEU A 74 16.33 -20.88 4.17
C LEU A 74 15.87 -19.63 3.40
N LEU A 75 14.62 -19.21 3.60
CA LEU A 75 14.07 -18.00 2.99
C LEU A 75 14.91 -16.77 3.34
N THR A 76 15.18 -16.57 4.63
CA THR A 76 15.97 -15.43 5.11
C THR A 76 17.38 -15.42 4.52
N ASN A 77 18.03 -16.58 4.45
CA ASN A 77 19.35 -16.69 3.83
C ASN A 77 19.33 -16.41 2.33
N GLN A 78 18.30 -16.85 1.61
CA GLN A 78 18.16 -16.51 0.19
C GLN A 78 17.95 -15.01 -0.01
N LEU A 79 17.07 -14.39 0.76
CA LEU A 79 16.83 -12.94 0.68
C LEU A 79 18.09 -12.13 1.04
N ASN A 80 18.82 -12.54 2.08
CA ASN A 80 20.08 -11.90 2.49
C ASN A 80 21.16 -11.94 1.40
N ARG A 81 21.20 -12.98 0.55
CA ARG A 81 22.13 -13.03 -0.61
C ARG A 81 21.86 -11.92 -1.62
N TYR A 82 20.64 -11.41 -1.67
CA TYR A 82 20.23 -10.25 -2.47
C TYR A 82 20.23 -8.95 -1.63
N GLY A 83 20.82 -8.95 -0.43
CA GLY A 83 20.82 -7.77 0.45
C GLY A 83 19.44 -7.38 0.99
N LEU A 84 18.43 -8.26 0.87
CA LEU A 84 17.09 -8.05 1.43
C LEU A 84 17.05 -8.63 2.85
N ILE A 85 16.82 -7.76 3.82
CA ILE A 85 16.81 -8.11 5.24
C ILE A 85 15.36 -8.22 5.72
N VAL A 86 15.00 -9.38 6.27
CA VAL A 86 13.69 -9.59 6.91
C VAL A 86 13.77 -9.08 8.34
N ALA A 87 12.94 -8.10 8.69
CA ALA A 87 12.80 -7.61 10.06
C ALA A 87 11.95 -8.60 10.88
N PRO A 88 12.52 -9.31 11.87
CA PRO A 88 11.81 -10.37 12.61
C PRO A 88 10.53 -9.88 13.30
N GLU A 89 10.51 -8.63 13.74
CA GLU A 89 9.38 -7.98 14.39
C GLU A 89 8.20 -7.69 13.43
N LYS A 90 8.43 -7.69 12.12
CA LYS A 90 7.39 -7.51 11.11
C LYS A 90 6.82 -8.84 10.60
N VAL A 91 7.41 -9.98 10.97
CA VAL A 91 6.95 -11.30 10.53
C VAL A 91 5.66 -11.67 11.26
N GLN A 92 4.60 -11.90 10.48
CA GLN A 92 3.28 -12.28 10.99
C GLN A 92 3.11 -13.79 10.88
N ARG A 93 3.26 -14.52 12.01
CA ARG A 93 3.16 -16.00 12.03
C ARG A 93 1.76 -16.53 12.34
N THR A 94 0.95 -15.77 13.05
CA THR A 94 -0.39 -16.17 13.49
C THR A 94 -1.44 -15.19 12.96
N PRO A 95 -2.69 -15.65 12.72
CA PRO A 95 -3.77 -14.74 12.34
C PRO A 95 -4.04 -13.72 13.46
N VAL A 96 -4.52 -12.52 13.16
CA VAL A 96 -4.95 -12.01 11.85
C VAL A 96 -3.76 -11.49 11.04
N TRP A 97 -3.54 -12.02 9.83
CA TRP A 97 -2.47 -11.56 8.94
C TRP A 97 -2.91 -10.32 8.16
N LYS A 98 -2.05 -9.31 8.10
CA LYS A 98 -2.25 -8.10 7.32
C LYS A 98 -1.45 -8.16 6.04
N TYR A 99 -2.11 -7.99 4.90
CA TYR A 99 -1.46 -7.97 3.59
C TYR A 99 -2.20 -7.01 2.64
N LEU A 100 -1.50 -6.00 2.10
CA LEU A 100 -2.04 -5.04 1.12
C LEU A 100 -3.41 -4.43 1.48
N GLY A 101 -3.59 -4.05 2.75
CA GLY A 101 -4.84 -3.48 3.24
C GLY A 101 -5.94 -4.50 3.53
N TRP A 102 -5.64 -5.80 3.48
CA TRP A 102 -6.54 -6.88 3.88
C TRP A 102 -6.15 -7.46 5.23
N ASN A 103 -7.16 -7.95 5.95
CA ASN A 103 -7.08 -8.80 7.12
C ASN A 103 -7.46 -10.22 6.70
N ILE A 104 -6.53 -11.14 6.84
CA ILE A 104 -6.67 -12.55 6.46
C ILE A 104 -6.75 -13.37 7.75
N THR A 105 -7.73 -14.26 7.83
CA THR A 105 -7.81 -15.31 8.84
C THR A 105 -8.00 -16.65 8.15
N GLU A 106 -7.94 -17.74 8.92
CA GLU A 106 -8.17 -19.10 8.40
C GLU A 106 -9.56 -19.27 7.77
N ALA A 107 -10.55 -18.48 8.22
CA ALA A 107 -11.93 -18.57 7.77
C ALA A 107 -12.32 -17.56 6.69
N GLN A 108 -11.66 -16.39 6.64
CA GLN A 108 -12.14 -15.28 5.80
C GLN A 108 -11.06 -14.24 5.49
N ILE A 109 -11.28 -13.51 4.39
CA ILE A 109 -10.50 -12.34 4.00
C ILE A 109 -11.42 -11.14 4.06
N ARG A 110 -11.04 -10.12 4.83
CA ARG A 110 -11.82 -8.89 5.00
C ARG A 110 -10.95 -7.66 4.77
N PRO A 111 -11.51 -6.56 4.26
CA PRO A 111 -10.86 -5.26 4.25
C PRO A 111 -10.31 -4.90 5.65
N GLN A 112 -9.10 -4.32 5.73
CA GLN A 112 -8.71 -3.60 6.94
C GLN A 112 -9.72 -2.48 7.17
N LYS A 113 -10.13 -2.29 8.43
CA LYS A 113 -11.21 -1.36 8.77
C LYS A 113 -10.91 0.02 8.19
N VAL A 114 -11.70 0.42 7.18
CA VAL A 114 -11.69 1.78 6.65
C VAL A 114 -12.72 2.56 7.43
N THR A 115 -12.25 3.59 8.15
CA THR A 115 -13.14 4.51 8.85
C THR A 115 -13.52 5.59 7.86
N ILE A 116 -14.72 5.48 7.29
CA ILE A 116 -15.26 6.44 6.33
C ILE A 116 -15.61 7.73 7.07
N GLN A 117 -14.95 8.82 6.71
CA GLN A 117 -15.25 10.15 7.24
C GLN A 117 -16.26 10.84 6.32
N THR A 118 -17.49 11.02 6.80
CA THR A 118 -18.59 11.63 6.04
C THR A 118 -18.72 13.15 6.26
N ASN A 119 -17.99 13.71 7.23
CA ASN A 119 -17.98 15.16 7.47
C ASN A 119 -17.00 15.86 6.53
N LEU A 120 -17.50 16.33 5.39
CA LEU A 120 -16.72 17.00 4.37
C LEU A 120 -16.64 18.51 4.65
N LYS A 121 -15.44 19.00 5.00
CA LYS A 121 -15.18 20.44 5.17
C LYS A 121 -14.21 20.98 4.14
N THR A 122 -13.24 20.15 3.72
CA THR A 122 -12.14 20.54 2.85
C THR A 122 -11.98 19.60 1.66
N LEU A 123 -11.24 20.04 0.63
CA LEU A 123 -10.88 19.21 -0.53
C LEU A 123 -10.15 17.93 -0.09
N LYS A 124 -9.30 18.01 0.94
CA LYS A 124 -8.63 16.85 1.53
C LYS A 124 -9.64 15.82 2.07
N ASP A 125 -10.69 16.27 2.74
CA ASP A 125 -11.72 15.37 3.29
C ASP A 125 -12.46 14.66 2.16
N ALA A 126 -12.80 15.39 1.08
CA ALA A 126 -13.43 14.82 -0.11
C ALA A 126 -12.51 13.81 -0.82
N GLN A 127 -11.21 14.14 -0.98
CA GLN A 127 -10.21 13.24 -1.55
C GLN A 127 -10.09 11.95 -0.73
N LYS A 128 -10.08 12.05 0.59
CA LYS A 128 -10.01 10.90 1.48
C LYS A 128 -11.27 10.03 1.36
N LEU A 129 -12.46 10.63 1.42
CA LEU A 129 -13.72 9.90 1.27
C LEU A 129 -13.79 9.15 -0.07
N LEU A 130 -13.50 9.82 -1.19
CA LEU A 130 -13.54 9.14 -2.50
C LEU A 130 -12.47 8.07 -2.65
N GLY A 131 -11.28 8.27 -2.04
CA GLY A 131 -10.24 7.24 -1.98
C GLY A 131 -10.72 5.99 -1.24
N ASP A 132 -11.33 6.18 -0.07
CA ASP A 132 -11.89 5.11 0.76
C ASP A 132 -13.03 4.36 0.02
N LEU A 133 -13.95 5.09 -0.61
CA LEU A 133 -15.04 4.51 -1.41
C LEU A 133 -14.54 3.76 -2.64
N GLN A 134 -13.56 4.31 -3.36
CA GLN A 134 -12.94 3.66 -4.52
C GLN A 134 -12.23 2.37 -4.12
N TRP A 135 -11.62 2.33 -2.94
CA TRP A 135 -10.97 1.14 -2.42
C TRP A 135 -11.96 0.06 -1.95
N LEU A 136 -13.06 0.48 -1.31
CA LEU A 136 -14.13 -0.44 -0.87
C LEU A 136 -14.97 -0.98 -2.03
N ARG A 137 -15.06 -0.24 -3.13
CA ARG A 137 -15.89 -0.56 -4.30
C ARG A 137 -15.89 -2.03 -4.73
N PRO A 138 -14.75 -2.70 -5.00
CA PRO A 138 -14.74 -4.10 -5.44
C PRO A 138 -15.29 -5.07 -4.39
N VAL A 139 -15.40 -4.65 -3.13
CA VAL A 139 -15.80 -5.50 -2.00
C VAL A 139 -17.28 -5.35 -1.67
N VAL A 140 -17.78 -4.12 -1.64
CA VAL A 140 -19.17 -3.83 -1.26
C VAL A 140 -20.10 -3.59 -2.46
N GLY A 141 -19.55 -3.54 -3.68
CA GLY A 141 -20.35 -3.38 -4.90
C GLY A 141 -20.81 -1.95 -5.17
N ILE A 142 -20.07 -0.93 -4.71
CA ILE A 142 -20.38 0.48 -5.02
C ILE A 142 -20.41 0.67 -6.55
N SER A 143 -21.48 1.28 -7.05
CA SER A 143 -21.65 1.48 -8.48
C SER A 143 -20.70 2.56 -9.01
N ASN A 144 -20.38 2.52 -10.31
CA ASN A 144 -19.65 3.62 -10.94
C ASN A 144 -20.46 4.92 -10.86
N GLU A 145 -21.78 4.84 -11.05
CA GLU A 145 -22.71 5.98 -11.08
C GLU A 145 -22.67 6.75 -9.76
N ASP A 146 -22.65 6.03 -8.63
CA ASP A 146 -22.56 6.62 -7.29
C ASP A 146 -21.27 7.43 -7.11
N LEU A 147 -20.16 6.93 -7.66
CA LEU A 147 -18.88 7.63 -7.59
C LEU A 147 -18.82 8.83 -8.54
N GLU A 148 -19.45 8.76 -9.71
CA GLU A 148 -19.51 9.88 -10.66
C GLU A 148 -20.21 11.11 -10.06
N VAL A 149 -21.28 10.91 -9.27
CA VAL A 149 -21.99 11.98 -8.55
C VAL A 149 -21.05 12.73 -7.59
N LEU A 150 -20.09 12.01 -7.00
CA LEU A 150 -19.15 12.56 -6.02
C LEU A 150 -17.88 13.16 -6.64
N ARG A 151 -17.51 12.78 -7.88
CA ARG A 151 -16.29 13.29 -8.55
C ARG A 151 -16.17 14.83 -8.62
N PRO A 152 -17.25 15.61 -8.81
CA PRO A 152 -17.16 17.07 -8.79
C PRO A 152 -16.59 17.65 -7.49
N LEU A 153 -16.65 16.93 -6.36
CA LEU A 153 -16.06 17.35 -5.08
C LEU A 153 -14.53 17.41 -5.10
N LEU A 154 -13.88 16.77 -6.08
CA LEU A 154 -12.42 16.74 -6.23
C LEU A 154 -11.84 17.92 -7.01
N LYS A 155 -12.67 18.88 -7.43
CA LYS A 155 -12.22 20.05 -8.18
C LYS A 155 -11.39 20.97 -7.28
N GLY A 156 -10.12 21.15 -7.63
CA GLY A 156 -9.21 22.07 -6.96
C GLY A 156 -7.80 21.49 -6.83
N THR A 157 -6.85 22.33 -6.40
CA THR A 157 -5.46 21.94 -6.19
C THR A 157 -4.97 22.14 -4.77
N ASP A 158 -5.64 23.00 -3.98
CA ASP A 158 -5.31 23.24 -2.58
C ASP A 158 -6.14 22.33 -1.65
N PRO A 159 -5.51 21.38 -0.93
CA PRO A 159 -6.19 20.47 -0.01
C PRO A 159 -7.01 21.16 1.09
N SER A 160 -6.68 22.39 1.44
CA SER A 160 -7.37 23.17 2.48
C SER A 160 -8.58 23.94 1.96
N SER A 161 -8.84 23.92 0.65
CA SER A 161 -9.99 24.62 0.06
C SER A 161 -11.31 24.09 0.64
N PRO A 162 -12.25 24.96 1.02
CA PRO A 162 -13.54 24.54 1.56
C PRO A 162 -14.35 23.83 0.47
N VAL A 163 -15.04 22.75 0.86
CA VAL A 163 -15.94 21.99 -0.02
C VAL A 163 -17.31 21.94 0.63
N GLN A 164 -18.35 22.20 -0.16
CA GLN A 164 -19.74 22.03 0.27
C GLN A 164 -20.44 21.01 -0.65
N PRO A 165 -20.83 19.83 -0.13
CA PRO A 165 -21.56 18.86 -0.92
C PRO A 165 -22.99 19.32 -1.19
N THR A 166 -23.51 19.01 -2.37
CA THR A 166 -24.92 19.22 -2.72
C THR A 166 -25.82 18.23 -1.98
N PRO A 167 -27.14 18.49 -1.86
CA PRO A 167 -28.07 17.54 -1.24
C PRO A 167 -28.01 16.13 -1.87
N GLU A 168 -27.89 16.04 -3.19
CA GLU A 168 -27.74 14.77 -3.93
C GLU A 168 -26.45 14.02 -3.55
N GLN A 169 -25.35 14.75 -3.36
CA GLN A 169 -24.07 14.16 -2.92
C GLN A 169 -24.15 13.67 -1.48
N VAL A 170 -24.82 14.41 -0.60
CA VAL A 170 -25.05 13.99 0.79
C VAL A 170 -25.89 12.72 0.84
N ASP A 171 -26.98 12.66 0.07
CA ASP A 171 -27.84 11.48 -0.03
C ASP A 171 -27.07 10.25 -0.55
N THR A 172 -26.27 10.45 -1.60
CA THR A 172 -25.40 9.40 -2.15
C THR A 172 -24.41 8.89 -1.10
N ILE A 173 -23.77 9.78 -0.34
CA ILE A 173 -22.83 9.38 0.72
C ILE A 173 -23.54 8.58 1.81
N GLN A 174 -24.73 9.01 2.23
CA GLN A 174 -25.53 8.31 3.26
C GLN A 174 -26.01 6.94 2.81
N ARG A 175 -26.32 6.77 1.52
CA ARG A 175 -26.72 5.47 0.96
C ARG A 175 -25.56 4.48 0.88
N ILE A 176 -24.34 4.96 0.66
CA ILE A 176 -23.14 4.10 0.55
C ILE A 176 -22.56 3.75 1.94
N SER A 177 -22.67 4.66 2.92
CA SER A 177 -22.10 4.53 4.27
C SER A 177 -22.89 3.59 5.17
#